data_AF-A0ABD3S5Z0-F1
#
_entry.id   AF-A0ABD3S5Z0-F1
#
_cell.length_a   1.000
_cell.length_b   1.000
_cell.length_c   1.000
_cell.angle_alpha   90.00
_cell.angle_beta   90.00
_cell.angle_gamma   90.00
#
_symmetry.space_group_name_H-M   'P 1'
#
loop_
_entity.id
_entity.type
_entity.pdbx_description
1 polymer ?
#
loop_
_entity_poly.entity_id
_entity_poly.type
_entity_poly.pdbx_seq_one_letter_code
_entity_poly.pdbx_strand_id
1 'polypeptide(L)'
;MKLVEFFILLCVHLETYLFNPPFISAPIEMIPDENVKSALRILKSVIAAGLAAAKHGGSHSEDQENNDPFTVLSKWIPYLFINQSDPICSEYAGYFEYREKMEKIGMEKLAATSSIGNIFTSTLGIDSEATHLIPSAYLSINSSPCNGFKEAHGINQWWKIDLELKDKLYQYK
;
A
#
# COMPACT_ATOMS: atom_id res chain seq x y z
N MET A 1 -4.26 4.48 -12.18
CA MET A 1 -3.70 5.63 -11.44
C MET A 1 -3.59 6.91 -12.28
N LYS A 2 -3.13 6.89 -13.54
CA LYS A 2 -2.99 8.08 -14.40
C LYS A 2 -4.21 9.00 -14.53
N LEU A 3 -5.42 8.45 -14.52
CA LEU A 3 -6.66 9.25 -14.55
C LEU A 3 -6.86 10.03 -13.25
N VAL A 4 -6.58 9.41 -12.10
CA VAL A 4 -6.66 10.04 -10.78
C VAL A 4 -5.59 11.12 -10.65
N GLU A 5 -4.36 10.85 -11.09
CA GLU A 5 -3.27 11.83 -11.15
C GLU A 5 -3.68 13.08 -11.95
N PHE A 6 -4.31 12.89 -13.11
CA PHE A 6 -4.82 14.00 -13.94
C PHE A 6 -5.83 14.88 -13.17
N PHE A 7 -6.79 14.28 -12.46
CA PHE A 7 -7.77 15.04 -11.68
C PHE A 7 -7.14 15.77 -10.48
N ILE A 8 -6.17 15.15 -9.80
CA ILE A 8 -5.43 15.79 -8.70
C ILE A 8 -4.65 17.00 -9.21
N LEU A 9 -4.00 16.89 -10.36
CA LEU A 9 -3.26 17.99 -10.99
C LEU A 9 -4.18 19.16 -11.41
N LEU A 10 -5.46 18.87 -11.68
CA LEU A 10 -6.50 19.88 -11.92
C LEU A 10 -7.13 20.43 -10.63
N CYS A 11 -6.61 20.08 -9.44
CA CYS A 11 -7.17 20.43 -8.14
C CYS A 11 -8.63 19.99 -7.93
N VAL A 12 -9.06 18.92 -8.61
CA VAL A 12 -10.39 18.34 -8.43
C VAL A 12 -10.30 17.21 -7.43
N HIS A 13 -11.05 17.32 -6.33
CA HIS A 13 -11.18 16.23 -5.37
C HIS A 13 -12.12 15.16 -5.92
N LEU A 14 -11.57 13.99 -6.24
CA LEU A 14 -12.35 12.84 -6.67
C LEU A 14 -12.65 11.95 -5.46
N GLU A 15 -13.87 12.04 -4.95
CA GLU A 15 -14.38 11.10 -3.97
C GLU A 15 -14.42 9.69 -4.59
N THR A 16 -13.76 8.71 -3.99
CA THR A 16 -13.60 7.38 -4.58
C THR A 16 -13.81 6.29 -3.54
N TYR A 17 -14.57 5.27 -3.93
CA TYR A 17 -14.87 4.08 -3.14
C TYR A 17 -14.30 2.86 -3.85
N LEU A 18 -13.32 2.19 -3.23
CA LEU A 18 -12.63 1.03 -3.79
C LEU A 18 -13.01 -0.21 -2.98
N PHE A 19 -13.70 -1.17 -3.60
CA PHE A 19 -14.11 -2.41 -2.96
C PHE A 19 -13.25 -3.57 -3.45
N ASN A 20 -12.52 -4.20 -2.53
CA ASN A 20 -11.63 -5.34 -2.77
C ASN A 20 -10.70 -5.16 -3.99
N PRO A 21 -10.04 -3.99 -4.17
CA PRO A 21 -9.10 -3.84 -5.27
C PRO A 21 -7.91 -4.79 -5.06
N PRO A 22 -7.34 -5.35 -6.14
CA PRO A 22 -6.19 -6.22 -6.04
C PRO A 22 -4.96 -5.49 -5.53
N PHE A 23 -4.30 -6.08 -4.54
CA PHE A 23 -2.98 -5.68 -4.08
C PHE A 23 -1.91 -6.47 -4.84
N ILE A 24 -1.20 -5.80 -5.74
CA ILE A 24 -0.23 -6.43 -6.63
C ILE A 24 1.09 -6.65 -5.88
N SER A 25 1.13 -7.60 -4.95
CA SER A 25 2.36 -8.03 -4.29
C SER A 25 2.30 -9.51 -3.88
N ALA A 26 3.42 -10.05 -3.38
CA ALA A 26 3.41 -11.40 -2.82
C ALA A 26 2.51 -11.45 -1.56
N PRO A 27 1.67 -12.48 -1.37
CA PRO A 27 0.69 -12.55 -0.27
C PRO A 27 1.35 -12.86 1.09
N ILE A 28 1.89 -11.84 1.76
CA ILE A 28 2.58 -11.91 3.06
C ILE A 28 1.57 -12.01 4.24
N GLU A 29 0.41 -11.38 4.16
CA GLU A 29 -0.69 -11.41 5.14
C GLU A 29 -1.32 -12.79 5.29
N MET A 30 -1.17 -13.67 4.29
CA MET A 30 -1.62 -15.06 4.40
C MET A 30 -0.71 -15.94 5.29
N ILE A 31 0.44 -15.42 5.71
CA ILE A 31 1.36 -16.15 6.59
C ILE A 31 0.76 -16.16 8.00
N PRO A 32 0.46 -17.34 8.59
CA PRO A 32 -0.21 -17.42 9.89
C PRO A 32 0.64 -16.91 11.06
N ASP A 33 1.97 -16.98 10.92
CA ASP A 33 2.92 -16.63 11.96
C ASP A 33 3.34 -15.16 11.84
N GLU A 34 2.94 -14.34 12.82
CA GLU A 34 3.25 -12.90 12.89
C GLU A 34 4.76 -12.60 13.01
N ASN A 35 5.55 -13.49 13.60
CA ASN A 35 7.00 -13.33 13.68
C ASN A 35 7.64 -13.58 12.30
N VAL A 36 7.19 -14.60 11.57
CA VAL A 36 7.66 -14.90 10.20
C VAL A 36 7.25 -13.78 9.24
N LYS A 37 6.01 -13.31 9.35
CA LYS A 37 5.47 -12.17 8.60
C LYS A 37 6.29 -10.90 8.84
N SER A 38 6.57 -10.58 10.10
CA SER A 38 7.40 -9.44 10.48
C SER A 38 8.84 -9.59 9.98
N ALA A 39 9.44 -10.78 10.13
CA ALA A 39 10.79 -11.06 9.65
C ALA A 39 10.91 -10.93 8.13
N LEU A 40 9.91 -11.40 7.37
CA LEU A 40 9.88 -11.30 5.92
C LEU A 40 9.76 -9.85 5.46
N ARG A 41 8.96 -9.02 6.15
CA ARG A 41 8.88 -7.57 5.90
C ARG A 41 10.20 -6.85 6.15
N ILE A 42 10.85 -7.17 7.26
CA ILE A 42 12.17 -6.61 7.59
C ILE A 42 13.20 -7.03 6.54
N LEU A 43 13.27 -8.32 6.20
CA LEU A 43 14.19 -8.84 5.20
C LEU A 43 13.99 -8.18 3.85
N LYS A 44 12.75 -8.08 3.37
CA LYS A 44 12.39 -7.37 2.14
C LYS A 44 12.88 -5.92 2.17
N SER A 45 12.72 -5.25 3.30
CA SER A 45 13.12 -3.85 3.47
C SER A 45 14.63 -3.66 3.54
N VAL A 46 15.37 -4.58 4.15
CA VAL A 46 16.83 -4.55 4.21
C VAL A 46 17.45 -4.81 2.84
N ILE A 47 16.97 -5.84 2.13
CA ILE A 47 17.38 -6.10 0.75
C ILE A 47 17.12 -4.86 -0.10
N ALA A 48 15.96 -4.24 0.14
CA ALA A 48 15.58 -3.07 -0.60
C ALA A 48 16.53 -1.89 -0.36
N ALA A 49 16.75 -1.53 0.90
CA ALA A 49 17.67 -0.48 1.28
C ALA A 49 19.10 -0.74 0.77
N GLY A 50 19.57 -1.99 0.79
CA GLY A 50 20.87 -2.37 0.25
C GLY A 50 21.00 -2.12 -1.25
N LEU A 51 19.94 -2.42 -2.02
CA LEU A 51 19.92 -2.16 -3.46
C LEU A 51 19.84 -0.67 -3.79
N ALA A 52 19.05 0.09 -3.03
CA ALA A 52 19.00 1.55 -3.14
C ALA A 52 20.38 2.16 -2.86
N ALA A 53 21.05 1.76 -1.78
CA ALA A 53 22.38 2.25 -1.42
C ALA A 53 23.43 1.94 -2.50
N ALA A 54 23.38 0.75 -3.11
CA ALA A 54 24.28 0.38 -4.21
C ALA A 54 24.06 1.22 -5.48
N LYS A 55 22.83 1.70 -5.72
CA LYS A 55 22.48 2.53 -6.87
C LYS A 55 22.85 4.01 -6.69
N HIS A 56 22.93 4.51 -5.45
CA HIS A 56 23.27 5.91 -5.13
C HIS A 56 24.79 6.21 -5.12
N GLY A 57 25.62 5.34 -5.69
CA GLY A 57 27.05 5.62 -5.96
C GLY A 57 27.32 6.55 -7.15
N GLY A 58 26.29 7.11 -7.80
CA GLY A 58 26.40 8.01 -8.95
C GLY A 58 25.38 9.15 -8.93
N SER A 59 25.89 10.38 -8.88
CA SER A 59 25.25 11.69 -9.11
C SER A 59 23.93 11.98 -8.38
N HIS A 60 24.03 12.84 -7.36
CA HIS A 60 22.93 13.67 -6.87
C HIS A 60 22.43 14.60 -7.98
N SER A 61 21.12 14.59 -8.26
CA SER A 61 20.42 15.71 -8.87
C SER A 61 19.29 16.11 -7.92
N GLU A 62 19.36 17.34 -7.43
CA GLU A 62 18.43 17.94 -6.45
C GLU A 62 17.07 18.33 -7.07
N ASP A 63 16.80 17.97 -8.33
CA ASP A 63 15.58 18.41 -9.05
C ASP A 63 14.41 17.41 -9.02
N GLN A 64 14.53 16.27 -8.31
CA GLN A 64 13.48 15.21 -8.32
C GLN A 64 12.50 15.22 -7.13
N GLU A 65 12.63 16.13 -6.16
CA GLU A 65 11.72 16.13 -4.99
C GLU A 65 10.32 16.69 -5.29
N ASN A 66 10.13 17.49 -6.35
CA ASN A 66 8.84 18.18 -6.58
C ASN A 66 7.83 17.45 -7.49
N ASN A 67 8.17 16.29 -8.06
CA ASN A 67 7.30 15.56 -9.00
C ASN A 67 7.27 14.04 -8.77
N ASP A 68 7.52 13.58 -7.54
CA ASP A 68 7.28 12.17 -7.21
C ASP A 68 5.77 11.86 -7.29
N PRO A 69 5.32 10.91 -8.14
CA PRO A 69 3.90 10.59 -8.31
C PRO A 69 3.22 10.20 -6.99
N PHE A 70 3.96 9.55 -6.07
CA PHE A 70 3.43 9.14 -4.77
C PHE A 70 3.11 10.35 -3.88
N THR A 71 3.98 11.35 -3.88
CA THR A 71 3.75 12.65 -3.24
C THR A 71 2.59 13.42 -3.87
N VAL A 72 2.45 13.41 -5.20
CA VAL A 72 1.28 14.03 -5.88
C VAL A 72 -0.02 13.31 -5.50
N LEU A 73 -0.02 11.98 -5.48
CA LEU A 73 -1.17 11.15 -5.14
C LEU A 73 -1.58 11.22 -3.67
N SER A 74 -0.69 11.65 -2.78
CA SER A 74 -0.96 11.75 -1.33
C SER A 74 -2.17 12.61 -0.97
N LYS A 75 -2.50 13.57 -1.83
CA LYS A 75 -3.67 14.45 -1.71
C LYS A 75 -5.00 13.74 -1.99
N TRP A 76 -4.97 12.61 -2.70
CA TRP A 76 -6.14 11.78 -2.94
C TRP A 76 -6.27 10.73 -1.83
N ILE A 77 -7.43 10.74 -1.17
CA ILE A 77 -7.73 9.89 -0.02
C ILE A 77 -9.01 9.10 -0.33
N PRO A 78 -8.93 7.98 -1.06
CA PRO A 78 -10.07 7.10 -1.30
C PRO A 78 -10.56 6.43 -0.02
N TYR A 79 -11.84 6.04 -0.03
CA TYR A 79 -12.39 5.04 0.87
C TYR A 79 -12.05 3.66 0.33
N LEU A 80 -11.23 2.91 1.06
CA LEU A 80 -10.71 1.61 0.66
C LEU A 80 -11.30 0.53 1.55
N PHE A 81 -12.13 -0.32 0.95
CA PHE A 81 -12.83 -1.41 1.62
C PHE A 81 -12.15 -2.73 1.25
N ILE A 82 -11.66 -3.44 2.25
CA ILE A 82 -11.01 -4.74 2.09
C ILE A 82 -11.60 -5.79 3.02
N ASN A 83 -11.51 -7.06 2.65
CA ASN A 83 -11.80 -8.16 3.55
C ASN A 83 -10.51 -8.81 4.06
N GLN A 84 -10.43 -9.08 5.36
CA GLN A 84 -9.26 -9.73 5.96
C GLN A 84 -9.04 -11.16 5.46
N SER A 85 -10.12 -11.88 5.10
CA SER A 85 -10.11 -13.23 4.55
C SER A 85 -9.95 -13.27 3.03
N ASP A 86 -9.79 -12.12 2.37
CA ASP A 86 -9.57 -12.03 0.93
C ASP A 86 -8.06 -11.84 0.61
N PRO A 87 -7.36 -12.89 0.14
CA PRO A 87 -5.94 -12.83 -0.19
C PRO A 87 -5.60 -11.89 -1.35
N ILE A 88 -6.58 -11.41 -2.11
CA ILE A 88 -6.35 -10.46 -3.19
C ILE A 88 -6.15 -9.04 -2.65
N CYS A 89 -6.85 -8.65 -1.59
CA CYS A 89 -6.82 -7.28 -1.07
C CYS A 89 -6.32 -7.15 0.39
N SER A 90 -6.23 -8.24 1.15
CA SER A 90 -5.88 -8.18 2.58
C SER A 90 -4.51 -7.58 2.86
N GLU A 91 -3.56 -7.66 1.91
CA GLU A 91 -2.24 -7.03 1.99
C GLU A 91 -2.27 -5.52 2.28
N TYR A 92 -3.35 -4.81 1.91
CA TYR A 92 -3.49 -3.39 2.22
C TYR A 92 -3.42 -3.12 3.74
N ALA A 93 -3.95 -4.03 4.57
CA ALA A 93 -3.89 -3.90 6.03
C ALA A 93 -2.43 -3.84 6.50
N GLY A 94 -1.64 -4.84 6.12
CA GLY A 94 -0.23 -4.94 6.47
C GLY A 94 0.63 -3.83 5.88
N TYR A 95 0.32 -3.41 4.66
CA TYR A 95 0.98 -2.30 3.99
C TYR A 95 0.86 -1.00 4.78
N PHE A 96 -0.36 -0.64 5.18
CA PHE A 96 -0.62 0.60 5.91
C PHE A 96 -0.10 0.55 7.36
N GLU A 97 -0.27 -0.57 8.06
CA GLU A 97 0.29 -0.77 9.39
C GLU A 97 1.82 -0.67 9.40
N TYR A 98 2.47 -1.33 8.44
CA TYR A 98 3.92 -1.27 8.30
C TYR A 98 4.38 0.17 8.09
N ARG A 99 3.70 0.92 7.21
CA ARG A 99 4.09 2.30 6.94
C ARG A 99 3.97 3.20 8.17
N GLU A 100 2.85 3.11 8.88
CA GLU A 100 2.66 3.88 10.13
C GLU A 100 3.73 3.52 11.17
N LYS A 101 4.12 2.24 11.27
CA LYS A 101 5.19 1.80 12.16
C LYS A 101 6.54 2.43 11.77
N MET A 102 6.85 2.51 10.48
CA MET A 102 8.11 3.10 9.99
C MET A 102 8.16 4.63 10.18
N GLU A 103 7.01 5.31 10.08
CA GLU A 103 6.86 6.74 10.40
C GLU A 103 7.16 6.98 11.89
N LYS A 104 6.53 6.21 12.79
CA LYS A 104 6.70 6.34 14.26
C LYS A 104 8.14 6.18 14.74
N ILE A 105 8.97 5.40 14.05
CA ILE A 105 10.38 5.19 14.41
C ILE A 105 11.33 6.21 13.76
N GLY A 106 10.81 7.23 13.08
CA GLY A 106 11.61 8.29 12.46
C GLY A 106 12.45 7.82 11.27
N MET A 107 12.10 6.67 10.68
CA MET A 107 12.74 6.15 9.47
C MET A 107 11.98 6.58 8.20
N GLU A 108 11.28 7.72 8.25
CA GLU A 108 10.55 8.32 7.12
C GLU A 108 11.46 8.52 5.90
N LYS A 109 12.68 9.03 6.13
CA LYS A 109 13.65 9.26 5.05
C LYS A 109 14.16 7.95 4.45
N LEU A 110 14.20 6.85 5.21
CA LEU A 110 14.49 5.52 4.70
C LEU A 110 13.26 4.87 4.07
N ALA A 111 12.04 5.14 4.51
CA ALA A 111 10.80 4.65 3.89
C ALA A 111 10.45 5.36 2.57
N ALA A 112 10.85 6.63 2.43
CA ALA A 112 10.74 7.41 1.20
C ALA A 112 11.89 7.09 0.21
N THR A 113 13.14 6.96 0.68
CA THR A 113 14.28 6.58 -0.19
C THR A 113 14.31 5.08 -0.49
N SER A 114 13.86 4.23 0.42
CA SER A 114 13.46 2.85 0.12
C SER A 114 12.01 2.85 -0.33
N SER A 115 11.77 3.42 -1.50
CA SER A 115 10.47 3.32 -2.16
C SER A 115 10.08 1.84 -2.19
N ILE A 116 9.14 1.48 -1.30
CA ILE A 116 8.57 0.13 -1.20
C ILE A 116 7.87 -0.20 -2.53
N GLY A 117 7.60 0.81 -3.37
CA GLY A 117 7.19 0.66 -4.77
C GLY A 117 8.35 0.50 -5.78
N ASN A 118 9.53 1.08 -5.59
CA ASN A 118 10.67 0.95 -6.54
C ASN A 118 11.59 -0.23 -6.27
N ILE A 119 11.55 -0.81 -5.07
CA ILE A 119 12.52 -1.86 -4.73
C ILE A 119 11.91 -3.26 -4.74
N PHE A 120 10.58 -3.35 -4.71
CA PHE A 120 9.89 -4.60 -5.05
C PHE A 120 10.00 -4.94 -6.54
N THR A 121 10.29 -3.95 -7.39
CA THR A 121 10.16 -4.02 -8.85
C THR A 121 11.45 -4.37 -9.58
N SER A 122 12.63 -4.11 -9.00
CA SER A 122 13.91 -4.35 -9.66
C SER A 122 14.41 -5.82 -9.62
N THR A 123 13.88 -6.69 -8.74
CA THR A 123 14.39 -8.07 -8.56
C THR A 123 13.50 -9.17 -9.15
N LEU A 124 12.30 -8.86 -9.61
CA LEU A 124 11.36 -9.83 -10.21
C LEU A 124 11.17 -9.67 -11.73
N GLY A 125 11.85 -8.72 -12.37
CA GLY A 125 11.69 -8.47 -13.81
C GLY A 125 10.29 -7.97 -14.19
N ILE A 126 9.54 -7.44 -13.22
CA ILE A 126 8.24 -6.81 -13.44
C ILE A 126 8.49 -5.31 -13.47
N ASP A 127 8.75 -4.79 -14.66
CA ASP A 127 8.79 -3.36 -14.95
C ASP A 127 7.40 -2.76 -14.70
N SER A 128 7.15 -2.31 -13.48
CA SER A 128 6.05 -1.41 -13.18
C SER A 128 6.41 -0.63 -11.92
N GLU A 129 7.08 0.50 -12.13
CA GLU A 129 7.00 1.76 -11.38
C GLU A 129 6.06 1.72 -10.16
N ALA A 130 6.46 2.32 -9.03
CA ALA A 130 5.70 2.50 -7.77
C ALA A 130 4.24 2.99 -7.89
N THR A 131 3.76 3.23 -9.11
CA THR A 131 2.43 3.56 -9.61
C THR A 131 1.24 2.64 -9.24
N HIS A 132 1.37 1.71 -8.30
CA HIS A 132 0.23 0.89 -7.86
C HIS A 132 -0.10 1.03 -6.37
N LEU A 133 0.78 1.68 -5.60
CA LEU A 133 0.57 1.84 -4.17
C LEU A 133 -0.26 3.10 -3.87
N ILE A 134 -1.23 2.96 -2.96
CA ILE A 134 -2.11 4.05 -2.55
C ILE A 134 -1.47 4.79 -1.36
N PRO A 135 -1.12 6.08 -1.50
CA PRO A 135 -0.43 6.79 -0.42
C PRO A 135 -1.35 7.06 0.77
N SER A 136 -2.58 7.52 0.56
CA SER A 136 -3.51 7.85 1.64
C SER A 136 -4.82 7.12 1.43
N ALA A 137 -5.50 6.69 2.50
CA ALA A 137 -6.82 6.09 2.40
C ALA A 137 -7.58 6.12 3.74
N TYR A 138 -8.90 6.20 3.67
CA TYR A 138 -9.78 5.71 4.73
C TYR A 138 -9.92 4.19 4.56
N LEU A 139 -9.20 3.42 5.35
CA LEU A 139 -9.20 1.95 5.27
C LEU A 139 -10.30 1.38 6.16
N SER A 140 -11.22 0.63 5.54
CA SER A 140 -12.26 -0.17 6.21
C SER A 140 -11.97 -1.65 6.01
N ILE A 141 -11.72 -2.37 7.10
CA ILE A 141 -11.40 -3.80 7.09
C ILE A 141 -12.62 -4.58 7.58
N ASN A 142 -13.17 -5.43 6.73
CA ASN A 142 -14.19 -6.39 7.09
C ASN A 142 -13.56 -7.66 7.69
N SER A 143 -13.83 -7.89 8.97
CA SER A 143 -13.41 -9.09 9.72
C SER A 143 -14.56 -10.08 9.96
N SER A 144 -15.75 -9.84 9.42
CA SER A 144 -16.89 -10.74 9.59
C SER A 144 -16.58 -12.15 9.11
N PRO A 145 -17.13 -13.20 9.77
CA PRO A 145 -17.03 -14.56 9.28
C PRO A 145 -17.56 -14.70 7.83
N CYS A 146 -16.82 -15.44 7.01
CA CYS A 146 -17.21 -15.75 5.65
C CYS A 146 -16.82 -17.18 5.27
N ASN A 147 -17.57 -17.79 4.35
CA ASN A 147 -17.33 -19.14 3.85
C ASN A 147 -16.38 -19.12 2.65
N GLY A 148 -15.15 -18.66 2.91
CA GLY A 148 -14.04 -18.72 1.98
C GLY A 148 -13.90 -17.53 1.04
N PHE A 149 -12.87 -17.60 0.20
CA PHE A 149 -12.39 -16.50 -0.64
C PHE A 149 -13.47 -15.87 -1.53
N LYS A 150 -14.31 -16.64 -2.21
CA LYS A 150 -15.31 -16.09 -3.13
C LYS A 150 -16.30 -15.16 -2.43
N GLU A 151 -16.67 -15.51 -1.20
CA GLU A 151 -17.54 -14.67 -0.38
C GLU A 151 -16.78 -13.45 0.16
N ALA A 152 -15.54 -13.67 0.60
CA ALA A 152 -14.63 -12.61 1.08
C ALA A 152 -14.24 -11.58 0.00
N HIS A 153 -14.22 -11.96 -1.28
CA HIS A 153 -13.87 -11.06 -2.39
C HIS A 153 -15.11 -10.44 -3.06
N GLY A 154 -16.24 -11.16 -3.03
CA GLY A 154 -17.46 -10.71 -3.68
C GLY A 154 -18.00 -9.40 -3.09
N ILE A 155 -18.50 -8.52 -3.95
CA ILE A 155 -19.13 -7.26 -3.54
C ILE A 155 -20.34 -7.49 -2.62
N ASN A 156 -20.98 -8.67 -2.73
CA ASN A 156 -22.15 -9.06 -1.95
C ASN A 156 -21.95 -9.00 -0.43
N GLN A 157 -20.72 -9.18 0.04
CA GLN A 157 -20.41 -9.10 1.47
C GLN A 157 -20.80 -7.75 2.09
N TRP A 158 -20.73 -6.66 1.32
CA TRP A 158 -20.86 -5.29 1.82
C TRP A 158 -22.31 -4.88 2.09
N TRP A 159 -23.29 -5.73 1.72
CA TRP A 159 -24.71 -5.54 2.03
C TRP A 159 -25.21 -6.39 3.20
N LYS A 160 -24.31 -7.05 3.94
CA LYS A 160 -24.67 -7.76 5.17
C LYS A 160 -24.99 -6.78 6.29
N ILE A 161 -25.93 -7.16 7.16
CA ILE A 161 -26.36 -6.33 8.30
C ILE A 161 -25.39 -6.46 9.48
N ASP A 162 -24.72 -7.60 9.57
CA ASP A 162 -23.82 -8.02 10.65
C ASP A 162 -22.33 -7.85 10.27
N LEU A 163 -21.99 -6.70 9.69
CA LEU A 163 -20.61 -6.37 9.34
C LEU A 163 -19.78 -5.99 10.57
N GLU A 164 -18.62 -6.64 10.72
CA GLU A 164 -17.60 -6.34 11.71
C GLU A 164 -16.50 -5.53 11.03
N LEU A 165 -16.65 -4.20 11.03
CA LEU A 165 -15.73 -3.28 10.36
C LEU A 165 -14.73 -2.65 11.34
N LYS A 166 -13.49 -2.51 10.89
CA LYS A 166 -12.46 -1.68 11.53
C LYS A 166 -12.05 -0.57 10.57
N ASP A 167 -12.26 0.67 10.99
CA ASP A 167 -11.97 1.85 10.18
C ASP A 167 -10.76 2.63 10.71
N LYS A 168 -9.88 3.05 9.80
CA LYS A 168 -8.74 3.91 10.14
C LYS A 168 -8.29 4.76 8.96
N LEU A 169 -8.02 6.04 9.22
CA LEU A 169 -7.36 6.93 8.25
C LEU A 169 -5.86 6.70 8.28
N TYR A 170 -5.29 6.41 7.12
CA TYR A 170 -3.86 6.47 6.86
C TYR A 170 -3.58 7.61 5.90
N GLN A 171 -2.81 8.59 6.34
CA GLN A 171 -2.49 9.77 5.54
C GLN A 171 -0.99 9.92 5.42
N TYR A 172 -0.51 10.03 4.17
CA TYR A 172 0.88 10.39 3.90
C TYR A 172 1.10 11.88 4.20
N LYS A 173 2.21 12.21 4.88
CA LYS A 173 2.58 13.56 5.31
C LYS A 173 3.79 14.07 4.55
#